data_AF-A0A1X6MZ07-F1
#
_entry.id   AF-A0A1X6MZ07-F1
#
_cell.length_a   1.000
_cell.length_b   1.000
_cell.length_c   1.000
_cell.angle_alpha   90.00
_cell.angle_beta   90.00
_cell.angle_gamma   90.00
#
_symmetry.space_group_name_H-M   'P 1'
#
loop_
_entity.id
_entity.type
_entity.pdbx_description
1 polymer ?
#
loop_
_entity_poly.entity_id
_entity_poly.type
_entity_poly.pdbx_seq_one_letter_code
_entity_poly.pdbx_strand_id
1 'polypeptide(L)'
;MATLKQASKVSQATGLTTPTDTPVATAADAPPSDSTVKTCTREELIANMKSSLITMGQSLQALNENSAKVSTLGPTMKGAAAEIQQLHDRVKAQEEKEDKIVKAAKDMIQKKVKGQVANEIQDHIREQIKLEIALQVKGQINDQISSLFPITLRQQMDEAQKQIVDTKHALDNSKARQANSLLRSSNLDDRLAAILKPDGTRSDVWPVDLRSLFNYDSLMVRVLLRDYGLFAQDTREGNLNRFMAHVGVPFQLVAVPITYEPGSTLTSPIELLRTA
;
A
#
# COMPACT_ATOMS: atom_id res chain seq x y z
N MET A 1 16.72 14.50 3.40
CA MET A 1 16.02 15.48 2.56
C MET A 1 14.56 15.51 2.96
N ALA A 2 14.08 16.72 3.28
CA ALA A 2 12.70 17.22 3.29
C ALA A 2 11.57 16.52 4.09
N THR A 3 11.18 17.25 5.13
CA THR A 3 9.93 17.33 5.93
C THR A 3 8.60 17.44 5.15
N LEU A 4 7.52 16.86 5.71
CA LEU A 4 6.10 17.34 5.71
C LEU A 4 5.30 16.28 6.50
N LYS A 5 4.82 16.43 7.75
CA LYS A 5 4.02 17.43 8.48
C LYS A 5 2.71 17.81 7.79
N GLN A 6 1.62 17.13 8.16
CA GLN A 6 0.29 17.74 8.18
C GLN A 6 -0.56 17.18 9.33
N ALA A 7 -1.19 18.12 10.02
CA ALA A 7 -2.02 17.97 11.19
C ALA A 7 -3.45 18.43 10.86
N SER A 8 -4.37 18.12 11.77
CA SER A 8 -5.63 18.82 12.02
C SER A 8 -6.82 18.48 11.12
N LYS A 9 -7.86 17.89 11.72
CA LYS A 9 -9.06 18.68 12.09
C LYS A 9 -9.95 17.96 13.10
N VAL A 10 -9.97 18.55 14.28
CA VAL A 10 -11.07 18.52 15.25
C VAL A 10 -12.23 19.32 14.65
N SER A 11 -13.46 18.80 14.74
CA SER A 11 -14.65 19.65 14.76
C SER A 11 -15.68 19.05 15.70
N GLN A 12 -15.87 19.77 16.80
CA GLN A 12 -16.98 19.68 17.74
C GLN A 12 -18.25 20.23 17.09
N ALA A 13 -19.42 19.77 17.54
CA ALA A 13 -20.58 20.63 17.85
C ALA A 13 -21.70 19.83 18.54
N THR A 14 -22.04 20.29 19.76
CA THR A 14 -23.41 20.49 20.33
C THR A 14 -24.38 19.29 20.37
N GLY A 15 -24.92 18.82 21.49
CA GLY A 15 -25.28 19.49 22.75
C GLY A 15 -26.75 19.93 22.73
N LEU A 16 -27.64 19.22 23.44
CA LEU A 16 -28.89 19.75 24.04
C LEU A 16 -29.54 18.69 24.97
N THR A 17 -29.25 18.75 26.26
CA THR A 17 -30.18 19.05 27.39
C THR A 17 -31.24 18.00 27.75
N THR A 18 -31.02 17.43 28.93
CA THR A 18 -31.88 16.82 29.98
C THR A 18 -33.21 17.59 30.27
N PRO A 19 -34.13 17.19 31.20
CA PRO A 19 -34.03 16.19 32.28
C PRO A 19 -35.29 15.35 32.65
N THR A 20 -35.03 14.37 33.51
CA THR A 20 -35.85 13.76 34.56
C THR A 20 -36.65 14.76 35.41
N ASP A 21 -37.92 14.50 35.75
CA ASP A 21 -38.38 14.35 37.15
C ASP A 21 -39.89 14.09 37.35
N THR A 22 -40.12 13.39 38.46
CA THR A 22 -41.33 12.73 39.00
C THR A 22 -42.22 13.72 39.79
N PRO A 23 -43.52 13.44 40.05
CA PRO A 23 -44.48 14.42 40.58
C PRO A 23 -44.60 14.40 42.11
N VAL A 24 -44.92 15.54 42.74
CA VAL A 24 -45.41 15.66 44.13
C VAL A 24 -46.38 16.85 44.25
N ALA A 25 -47.56 16.60 44.83
CA ALA A 25 -48.55 17.58 45.27
C ALA A 25 -48.10 18.30 46.57
N THR A 26 -48.64 19.50 46.86
CA THR A 26 -49.18 19.93 48.19
C THR A 26 -49.51 21.42 48.21
N ALA A 27 -50.59 21.74 48.92
CA ALA A 27 -51.33 22.98 49.05
C ALA A 27 -50.65 24.13 49.82
N ALA A 28 -51.25 25.32 49.68
CA ALA A 28 -51.68 26.25 50.75
C ALA A 28 -51.22 27.73 50.60
N ASP A 29 -52.15 28.61 50.97
CA ASP A 29 -51.93 29.88 51.69
C ASP A 29 -51.99 31.24 50.92
N ALA A 30 -53.22 31.77 50.81
CA ALA A 30 -53.77 33.04 51.36
C ALA A 30 -53.13 34.46 51.09
N PRO A 31 -53.93 35.56 51.22
CA PRO A 31 -53.80 36.87 50.53
C PRO A 31 -53.27 38.03 51.42
N PRO A 32 -53.23 39.31 50.96
CA PRO A 32 -54.25 40.32 51.38
C PRO A 32 -54.48 41.52 50.38
N SER A 33 -55.73 41.99 50.18
CA SER A 33 -56.41 43.21 50.73
C SER A 33 -56.08 44.59 50.10
N ASP A 34 -57.11 45.25 49.53
CA ASP A 34 -57.19 46.73 49.48
C ASP A 34 -58.68 47.15 49.62
N SER A 35 -58.96 48.01 50.61
CA SER A 35 -60.30 48.39 51.06
C SER A 35 -60.43 49.91 51.20
N THR A 36 -61.08 50.55 50.23
CA THR A 36 -61.54 51.94 50.36
C THR A 36 -62.89 51.97 51.07
N VAL A 37 -62.86 52.38 52.34
CA VAL A 37 -64.03 52.62 53.20
C VAL A 37 -64.79 53.87 52.70
N LYS A 38 -65.99 53.67 52.15
CA LYS A 38 -67.01 54.72 52.00
C LYS A 38 -67.99 54.59 53.17
N THR A 39 -68.19 55.70 53.87
CA THR A 39 -69.15 55.91 54.95
C THR A 39 -70.56 55.58 54.47
N CYS A 40 -70.98 54.34 54.75
CA CYS A 40 -72.31 53.82 54.43
C CYS A 40 -73.34 54.50 55.33
N THR A 41 -74.31 55.17 54.71
CA THR A 41 -75.46 55.73 55.38
C THR A 41 -76.25 54.57 56.00
N ARG A 42 -76.74 54.74 57.23
CA ARG A 42 -77.39 53.69 58.04
C ARG A 42 -78.52 52.93 57.32
N GLU A 43 -79.15 53.55 56.31
CA GLU A 43 -80.22 52.95 55.50
C GLU A 43 -79.70 51.99 54.42
N GLU A 44 -78.53 52.24 53.82
CA GLU A 44 -77.86 51.30 52.90
C GLU A 44 -77.38 50.04 53.63
N LEU A 45 -76.94 50.17 54.89
CA LEU A 45 -76.55 49.01 55.69
C LEU A 45 -77.75 48.08 55.94
N ILE A 46 -78.92 48.64 56.25
CA ILE A 46 -80.14 47.86 56.48
C ILE A 46 -80.63 47.22 55.18
N ALA A 47 -80.55 47.94 54.05
CA ALA A 47 -80.87 47.38 52.74
C ALA A 47 -79.91 46.25 52.34
N ASN A 48 -78.61 46.40 52.59
CA ASN A 48 -77.59 45.37 52.35
C ASN A 48 -77.77 44.15 53.27
N MET A 49 -78.11 44.34 54.55
CA MET A 49 -78.38 43.22 55.45
C MET A 49 -79.64 42.46 55.05
N LYS A 50 -80.70 43.16 54.59
CA LYS A 50 -81.90 42.49 54.04
C LYS A 50 -81.60 41.75 52.75
N SER A 51 -80.82 42.34 51.84
CA SER A 51 -80.38 41.68 50.61
C SER A 51 -79.53 40.44 50.89
N SER A 52 -78.60 40.54 51.86
CA SER A 52 -77.77 39.41 52.31
C SER A 52 -78.60 38.30 52.94
N LEU A 53 -79.64 38.63 53.72
CA LEU A 53 -80.57 37.64 54.28
C LEU A 53 -81.41 36.93 53.21
N ILE A 54 -81.89 37.67 52.20
CA ILE A 54 -82.61 37.08 51.06
C ILE A 54 -81.66 36.17 50.26
N THR A 55 -80.42 36.61 50.04
CA THR A 55 -79.38 35.82 49.36
C THR A 55 -79.00 34.57 50.14
N MET A 56 -78.86 34.68 51.47
CA MET A 56 -78.64 33.52 52.34
C MET A 56 -79.82 32.56 52.31
N GLY A 57 -81.06 33.08 52.36
CA GLY A 57 -82.28 32.28 52.22
C GLY A 57 -82.31 31.51 50.91
N GLN A 58 -81.96 32.16 49.79
CA GLN A 58 -81.84 31.52 48.49
C GLN A 58 -80.69 30.50 48.43
N SER A 59 -79.53 30.78 49.05
CA SER A 59 -78.43 29.81 49.11
C SER A 59 -78.76 28.59 49.96
N LEU A 60 -79.51 28.77 51.06
CA LEU A 60 -79.96 27.68 51.92
C LEU A 60 -81.00 26.84 51.21
N GLN A 61 -81.89 27.46 50.43
CA GLN A 61 -82.88 26.76 49.64
C GLN A 61 -82.21 25.97 48.49
N ALA A 62 -81.22 26.56 47.81
CA ALA A 62 -80.42 25.87 46.80
C ALA A 62 -79.57 24.73 47.40
N LEU A 63 -78.99 24.92 48.60
CA LEU A 63 -78.30 23.85 49.31
C LEU A 63 -79.26 22.74 49.72
N ASN A 64 -80.48 23.08 50.15
CA ASN A 64 -81.47 22.09 50.55
C ASN A 64 -81.98 21.26 49.35
N GLU A 65 -82.21 21.90 48.19
CA GLU A 65 -82.52 21.19 46.95
C GLU A 65 -81.36 20.34 46.46
N ASN A 66 -80.12 20.85 46.52
CA ASN A 66 -78.94 20.07 46.16
C ASN A 66 -78.68 18.93 47.15
N SER A 67 -78.95 19.13 48.44
CA SER A 67 -78.85 18.10 49.47
C SER A 67 -79.91 17.02 49.26
N ALA A 68 -81.12 17.39 48.86
CA ALA A 68 -82.16 16.43 48.49
C ALA A 68 -81.76 15.60 47.25
N LYS A 69 -81.22 16.25 46.20
CA LYS A 69 -80.72 15.56 44.99
C LYS A 69 -79.53 14.64 45.27
N VAL A 70 -78.61 15.06 46.15
CA VAL A 70 -77.46 14.24 46.56
C VAL A 70 -77.90 13.07 47.45
N SER A 71 -78.90 13.26 48.31
CA SER A 71 -79.49 12.18 49.11
C SER A 71 -80.14 11.10 48.24
N THR A 72 -80.79 11.50 47.13
CA THR A 72 -81.33 10.54 46.15
C THR A 72 -80.28 9.79 45.32
N LEU A 73 -79.04 10.28 45.24
CA LEU A 73 -77.89 9.60 44.59
C LEU A 73 -77.12 8.68 45.55
N GLY A 74 -77.44 8.69 46.84
CA GLY A 74 -76.81 7.84 47.87
C GLY A 74 -76.85 6.34 47.59
N PRO A 75 -77.93 5.76 47.01
CA PRO A 75 -77.96 4.34 46.63
C PRO A 75 -77.14 4.01 45.37
N THR A 76 -76.93 4.97 44.46
CA THR A 76 -76.21 4.78 43.19
C THR A 76 -74.68 4.90 43.33
N MET A 77 -74.17 5.62 44.34
CA MET A 77 -72.73 5.69 44.62
C MET A 77 -72.12 4.33 45.02
N LYS A 78 -72.88 3.44 45.66
CA LYS A 78 -72.41 2.09 45.99
C LYS A 78 -72.22 1.21 44.73
N GLY A 79 -73.03 1.42 43.69
CA GLY A 79 -72.86 0.76 42.39
C GLY A 79 -71.64 1.28 41.63
N ALA A 80 -71.45 2.59 41.60
CA ALA A 80 -70.29 3.23 40.97
C ALA A 80 -68.96 2.84 41.61
N ALA A 81 -68.91 2.71 42.94
CA ALA A 81 -67.71 2.25 43.64
C ALA A 81 -67.30 0.82 43.25
N ALA A 82 -68.27 -0.08 43.07
CA ALA A 82 -68.02 -1.44 42.61
C ALA A 82 -67.51 -1.49 41.15
N GLU A 83 -68.05 -0.64 40.27
CA GLU A 83 -67.56 -0.52 38.89
C GLU A 83 -66.15 0.05 38.80
N ILE A 84 -65.82 1.07 39.60
CA ILE A 84 -64.47 1.65 39.67
C ILE A 84 -63.46 0.58 40.15
N GLN A 85 -63.84 -0.25 41.12
CA GLN A 85 -62.98 -1.32 41.60
C GLN A 85 -62.78 -2.41 40.55
N GLN A 86 -63.84 -2.77 39.81
CA GLN A 86 -63.74 -3.70 38.69
C GLN A 86 -62.87 -3.14 37.54
N LEU A 87 -62.89 -1.82 37.31
CA LEU A 87 -62.03 -1.15 36.34
C LEU A 87 -60.56 -1.18 36.79
N HIS A 88 -60.29 -0.91 38.06
CA HIS A 88 -58.95 -1.01 38.64
C HIS A 88 -58.37 -2.42 38.49
N ASP A 89 -59.18 -3.45 38.79
CA ASP A 89 -58.76 -4.84 38.64
C ASP A 89 -58.46 -5.19 37.17
N ARG A 90 -59.26 -4.67 36.23
CA ARG A 90 -59.00 -4.84 34.78
C ARG A 90 -57.75 -4.11 34.32
N VAL A 91 -57.52 -2.88 34.76
CA VAL A 91 -56.33 -2.08 34.44
C VAL A 91 -55.08 -2.77 34.98
N LYS A 92 -55.11 -3.23 36.23
CA LYS A 92 -53.99 -3.96 36.83
C LYS A 92 -53.71 -5.28 36.10
N ALA A 93 -54.75 -6.02 35.73
CA ALA A 93 -54.62 -7.23 34.92
C ALA A 93 -54.09 -6.95 33.49
N GLN A 94 -54.35 -5.77 32.94
CA GLN A 94 -53.77 -5.31 31.68
C GLN A 94 -52.29 -4.93 31.85
N GLU A 95 -51.94 -4.13 32.86
CA GLU A 95 -50.54 -3.78 33.16
C GLU A 95 -49.68 -5.04 33.32
N GLU A 96 -50.16 -6.05 34.07
CA GLU A 96 -49.41 -7.30 34.21
C GLU A 96 -49.24 -8.07 32.89
N LYS A 97 -50.19 -7.94 31.95
CA LYS A 97 -50.07 -8.54 30.62
C LYS A 97 -49.09 -7.76 29.76
N GLU A 98 -49.17 -6.43 29.79
CA GLU A 98 -48.29 -5.54 29.06
C GLU A 98 -46.84 -5.70 29.53
N ASP A 99 -46.59 -5.77 30.83
CA ASP A 99 -45.26 -6.01 31.38
C ASP A 99 -44.67 -7.35 30.93
N LYS A 100 -45.50 -8.40 30.88
CA LYS A 100 -45.07 -9.71 30.35
C LYS A 100 -44.71 -9.62 28.87
N ILE A 101 -45.49 -8.89 28.07
CA ILE A 101 -45.22 -8.68 26.64
C ILE A 101 -43.94 -7.88 26.44
N VAL A 102 -43.77 -6.76 27.17
CA VAL A 102 -42.59 -5.91 27.09
C VAL A 102 -41.34 -6.69 27.49
N LYS A 103 -41.41 -7.48 28.56
CA LYS A 103 -40.30 -8.32 29.00
C LYS A 103 -39.95 -9.40 27.97
N ALA A 104 -40.94 -10.08 27.40
CA ALA A 104 -40.73 -11.07 26.35
C ALA A 104 -40.14 -10.45 25.08
N ALA A 105 -40.61 -9.28 24.68
CA ALA A 105 -40.08 -8.52 23.55
C ALA A 105 -38.61 -8.11 23.80
N LYS A 106 -38.30 -7.61 25.01
CA LYS A 106 -36.94 -7.27 25.41
C LYS A 106 -36.01 -8.47 25.36
N ASP A 107 -36.43 -9.61 25.88
CA ASP A 107 -35.64 -10.84 25.86
C ASP A 107 -35.42 -11.36 24.42
N MET A 108 -36.44 -11.28 23.57
CA MET A 108 -36.34 -11.68 22.16
C MET A 108 -35.38 -10.76 21.40
N ILE A 109 -35.52 -9.44 21.57
CA ILE A 109 -34.63 -8.44 20.96
C ILE A 109 -33.21 -8.66 21.46
N GLN A 110 -33.01 -8.82 22.78
CA GLN A 110 -31.68 -9.01 23.34
C GLN A 110 -31.01 -10.29 22.82
N LYS A 111 -31.75 -11.40 22.69
CA LYS A 111 -31.21 -12.64 22.11
C LYS A 111 -30.91 -12.51 20.62
N LYS A 112 -31.82 -11.94 19.83
CA LYS A 112 -31.61 -11.75 18.38
C LYS A 112 -30.47 -10.80 18.10
N VAL A 113 -30.45 -9.64 18.76
CA VAL A 113 -29.38 -8.65 18.59
C VAL A 113 -28.05 -9.24 19.04
N LYS A 114 -27.96 -9.87 20.22
CA LYS A 114 -26.69 -10.50 20.64
C LYS A 114 -26.23 -11.59 19.67
N GLY A 115 -27.12 -12.43 19.17
CA GLY A 115 -26.77 -13.50 18.23
C GLY A 115 -26.34 -12.97 16.87
N GLN A 116 -27.13 -12.09 16.26
CA GLN A 116 -26.85 -11.53 14.94
C GLN A 116 -25.60 -10.64 14.97
N VAL A 117 -25.51 -9.73 15.94
CA VAL A 117 -24.36 -8.85 16.08
C VAL A 117 -23.09 -9.64 16.39
N ALA A 118 -23.16 -10.67 17.26
CA ALA A 118 -22.00 -11.50 17.51
C ALA A 118 -21.54 -12.24 16.25
N ASN A 119 -22.44 -12.81 15.47
CA ASN A 119 -22.10 -13.53 14.25
C ASN A 119 -21.54 -12.59 13.17
N GLU A 120 -22.22 -11.48 12.88
CA GLU A 120 -21.79 -10.52 11.86
C GLU A 120 -20.45 -9.87 12.20
N ILE A 121 -20.28 -9.43 13.46
CA ILE A 121 -19.00 -8.87 13.91
C ILE A 121 -17.91 -9.94 13.88
N GLN A 122 -18.21 -11.17 14.31
CA GLN A 122 -17.21 -12.24 14.31
C GLN A 122 -16.76 -12.61 12.89
N ASP A 123 -17.69 -12.68 11.94
CA ASP A 123 -17.37 -12.94 10.54
C ASP A 123 -16.57 -11.78 9.93
N HIS A 124 -16.96 -10.53 10.20
CA HIS A 124 -16.21 -9.36 9.74
C HIS A 124 -14.79 -9.31 10.31
N ILE A 125 -14.63 -9.58 11.61
CA ILE A 125 -13.31 -9.64 12.25
C ILE A 125 -12.47 -10.76 11.65
N ARG A 126 -13.04 -11.94 11.40
CA ARG A 126 -12.29 -13.05 10.76
C ARG A 126 -11.82 -12.68 9.37
N GLU A 127 -12.64 -12.00 8.57
CA GLU A 127 -12.25 -11.56 7.22
C GLU A 127 -11.13 -10.51 7.28
N GLN A 128 -11.25 -9.51 8.16
CA GLN A 128 -10.20 -8.51 8.35
C GLN A 128 -8.88 -9.14 8.83
N ILE A 129 -8.94 -10.05 9.80
CA ILE A 129 -7.76 -10.76 10.28
C ILE A 129 -7.11 -11.58 9.16
N LYS A 130 -7.89 -12.28 8.33
CA LYS A 130 -7.35 -13.04 7.19
C LYS A 130 -6.62 -12.13 6.20
N LEU A 131 -7.20 -10.98 5.86
CA LEU A 131 -6.59 -10.01 4.96
C LEU A 131 -5.28 -9.45 5.53
N GLU A 132 -5.30 -9.07 6.81
CA GLU A 132 -4.14 -8.49 7.48
C GLU A 132 -3.01 -9.52 7.63
N ILE A 133 -3.33 -10.76 8.01
CA ILE A 133 -2.36 -11.86 8.05
C ILE A 133 -1.80 -12.12 6.66
N ALA A 134 -2.61 -12.17 5.61
CA ALA A 134 -2.12 -12.40 4.25
C ALA A 134 -1.13 -11.30 3.81
N LEU A 135 -1.40 -10.05 4.18
CA LEU A 135 -0.54 -8.91 3.88
C LEU A 135 0.80 -8.99 4.66
N GLN A 136 0.73 -9.28 5.97
CA GLN A 136 1.91 -9.41 6.83
C GLN A 136 2.78 -10.61 6.42
N VAL A 137 2.17 -11.76 6.15
CA VAL A 137 2.87 -12.97 5.68
C VAL A 137 3.53 -12.70 4.33
N LYS A 138 2.85 -12.03 3.40
CA LYS A 138 3.44 -11.64 2.11
C LYS A 138 4.64 -10.71 2.29
N GLY A 139 4.55 -9.73 3.18
CA GLY A 139 5.66 -8.82 3.51
C GLY A 139 6.86 -9.57 4.09
N GLN A 140 6.64 -10.37 5.14
CA GLN A 140 7.70 -11.14 5.79
C GLN A 140 8.36 -12.16 4.86
N ILE A 141 7.57 -12.87 4.04
CA ILE A 141 8.11 -13.80 3.05
C ILE A 141 8.94 -13.03 2.02
N ASN A 142 8.49 -11.87 1.56
CA ASN A 142 9.25 -11.08 0.59
C ASN A 142 10.58 -10.59 1.18
N ASP A 143 10.60 -10.17 2.44
CA ASP A 143 11.82 -9.74 3.14
C ASP A 143 12.78 -10.92 3.38
N GLN A 144 12.24 -12.08 3.78
CA GLN A 144 13.03 -13.31 3.92
C GLN A 144 13.58 -13.79 2.58
N ILE A 145 12.78 -13.79 1.52
CA ILE A 145 13.25 -14.12 0.16
C ILE A 145 14.32 -13.13 -0.29
N SER A 146 14.13 -11.83 -0.07
CA SER A 146 15.09 -10.81 -0.48
C SER A 146 16.42 -10.92 0.30
N SER A 147 16.37 -11.33 1.57
CA SER A 147 17.58 -11.56 2.37
C SER A 147 18.30 -12.86 2.04
N LEU A 148 17.57 -13.93 1.71
CA LEU A 148 18.15 -15.23 1.34
C LEU A 148 18.66 -15.24 -0.11
N PHE A 149 18.02 -14.50 -1.00
CA PHE A 149 18.36 -14.41 -2.42
C PHE A 149 18.70 -12.96 -2.78
N PRO A 150 19.92 -12.49 -2.46
CA PRO A 150 20.35 -11.11 -2.75
C PRO A 150 20.38 -10.80 -4.26
N ILE A 151 20.50 -11.84 -5.10
CA ILE A 151 20.43 -11.73 -6.55
C ILE A 151 19.04 -12.21 -6.98
N THR A 152 18.26 -11.32 -7.57
CA THR A 152 16.95 -11.68 -8.11
C THR A 152 17.10 -12.75 -9.19
N LEU A 153 16.13 -13.67 -9.29
CA LEU A 153 16.16 -14.72 -10.30
C LEU A 153 16.28 -14.17 -11.73
N ARG A 154 15.76 -12.96 -11.97
CA ARG A 154 15.92 -12.24 -13.24
C ARG A 154 17.37 -11.88 -13.52
N GLN A 155 18.08 -11.34 -12.54
CA GLN A 155 19.49 -11.01 -12.67
C GLN A 155 20.35 -12.26 -12.90
N GLN A 156 20.01 -13.38 -12.25
CA GLN A 156 20.68 -14.66 -12.53
C GLN A 156 20.44 -15.13 -13.96
N MET A 157 19.21 -14.97 -14.48
CA MET A 157 18.89 -15.32 -15.86
C MET A 157 19.66 -14.44 -16.86
N ASP A 158 19.77 -13.14 -16.61
CA ASP A 158 20.51 -12.21 -17.46
C ASP A 158 22.02 -12.55 -17.48
N GLU A 159 22.59 -12.87 -16.31
CA GLU A 159 23.98 -13.32 -16.19
C GLU A 159 24.21 -14.66 -16.91
N ALA A 160 23.32 -15.62 -16.73
CA ALA A 160 23.39 -16.91 -17.41
C ALA A 160 23.27 -16.75 -18.94
N GLN A 161 22.38 -15.89 -19.41
CA GLN A 161 22.24 -15.59 -20.83
C GLN A 161 23.52 -14.97 -21.39
N LYS A 162 24.14 -14.03 -20.66
CA LYS A 162 25.44 -13.47 -21.04
C LYS A 162 26.53 -14.54 -21.10
N GLN A 163 26.60 -15.43 -20.11
CA GLN A 163 27.56 -16.54 -20.11
C GLN A 163 27.35 -17.50 -21.29
N ILE A 164 26.09 -17.77 -21.68
CA ILE A 164 25.80 -18.60 -22.87
C ILE A 164 26.30 -17.92 -24.14
N VAL A 165 26.11 -16.61 -24.27
CA VAL A 165 26.64 -15.84 -25.42
C VAL A 165 28.17 -15.87 -25.44
N ASP A 166 28.81 -15.64 -24.29
CA ASP A 166 30.27 -15.65 -24.16
C ASP A 166 30.87 -17.03 -24.48
N THR A 167 30.26 -18.10 -23.97
CA THR A 167 30.68 -19.49 -24.26
C THR A 167 30.46 -19.86 -25.71
N LYS A 168 29.38 -19.38 -26.34
CA LYS A 168 29.16 -19.55 -27.78
C LYS A 168 30.24 -18.85 -28.60
N HIS A 169 30.57 -17.60 -28.28
CA HIS A 169 31.67 -16.89 -28.93
C HIS A 169 33.01 -17.60 -28.73
N ALA A 170 33.28 -18.11 -27.52
CA ALA A 170 34.49 -18.89 -27.24
C ALA A 170 34.56 -20.21 -28.04
N LEU A 171 33.42 -20.88 -28.22
CA LEU A 171 33.31 -22.09 -29.04
C LEU A 171 33.59 -21.79 -30.51
N ASP A 172 32.96 -20.75 -31.06
CA ASP A 172 33.16 -20.35 -32.46
C ASP A 172 34.61 -19.90 -32.70
N ASN A 173 35.20 -19.16 -31.75
CA ASN A 173 36.62 -18.80 -31.76
C ASN A 173 37.53 -20.03 -31.70
N SER A 174 37.17 -21.04 -30.92
CA SER A 174 37.95 -22.29 -30.84
C SER A 174 37.88 -23.08 -32.15
N LYS A 175 36.71 -23.12 -32.80
CA LYS A 175 36.55 -23.71 -34.14
C LYS A 175 37.35 -22.93 -35.20
N ALA A 176 37.31 -21.60 -35.16
CA ALA A 176 38.10 -20.77 -36.05
C ALA A 176 39.61 -21.01 -35.86
N ARG A 177 40.09 -21.08 -34.61
CA ARG A 177 41.49 -21.43 -34.30
C ARG A 177 41.85 -22.83 -34.80
N GLN A 178 40.96 -23.80 -34.64
CA GLN A 178 41.18 -25.15 -35.16
C GLN A 178 41.31 -25.15 -36.69
N ALA A 179 40.43 -24.43 -37.40
CA ALA A 179 40.53 -24.28 -38.86
C ALA A 179 41.84 -23.58 -39.27
N ASN A 180 42.23 -22.52 -38.56
CA ASN A 180 43.47 -21.77 -38.82
C ASN A 180 44.73 -22.60 -38.47
N SER A 181 44.64 -23.54 -37.54
CA SER A 181 45.76 -24.42 -37.19
C SER A 181 46.13 -25.40 -38.30
N LEU A 182 45.20 -25.69 -39.21
CA LEU A 182 45.45 -26.53 -40.39
C LEU A 182 46.23 -25.78 -41.47
N LEU A 183 46.31 -24.44 -41.40
CA LEU A 183 47.06 -23.62 -42.33
C LEU A 183 48.56 -23.87 -42.14
N ARG A 184 49.21 -24.28 -43.23
CA ARG A 184 50.65 -24.51 -43.30
C ARG A 184 51.33 -23.39 -44.06
N SER A 185 52.65 -23.31 -43.95
CA SER A 185 53.48 -22.39 -44.74
C SER A 185 53.34 -22.58 -46.26
N SER A 186 52.84 -23.72 -46.73
CA SER A 186 52.57 -23.99 -48.15
C SER A 186 51.28 -23.34 -48.68
N ASN A 187 50.33 -23.01 -47.81
CA ASN A 187 48.98 -22.60 -48.19
C ASN A 187 48.64 -21.20 -47.63
N LEU A 188 49.42 -20.19 -48.03
CA LEU A 188 49.28 -18.82 -47.51
C LEU A 188 48.08 -18.05 -48.10
N ASP A 189 47.55 -18.53 -49.22
CA ASP A 189 46.40 -17.95 -49.93
C ASP A 189 45.06 -18.55 -49.48
N ASP A 190 45.07 -19.53 -48.55
CA ASP A 190 43.85 -20.08 -47.97
C ASP A 190 43.21 -19.08 -47.00
N ARG A 191 41.87 -19.04 -47.00
CA ARG A 191 41.09 -18.08 -46.20
C ARG A 191 41.23 -18.31 -44.71
N LEU A 192 41.55 -17.23 -44.00
CA LEU A 192 41.66 -17.21 -42.55
C LEU A 192 40.27 -17.13 -41.90
N ALA A 193 39.93 -18.12 -41.07
CA ALA A 193 38.68 -18.12 -40.32
C ALA A 193 38.67 -16.99 -39.29
N ALA A 194 37.62 -16.16 -39.33
CA ALA A 194 37.52 -14.95 -38.51
C ALA A 194 37.27 -15.27 -37.04
N ILE A 195 38.04 -14.64 -36.15
CA ILE A 195 37.86 -14.72 -34.70
C ILE A 195 37.07 -13.50 -34.24
N LEU A 196 36.04 -13.74 -33.43
CA LEU A 196 35.20 -12.73 -32.83
C LEU A 196 35.91 -12.07 -31.64
N LYS A 197 35.72 -10.75 -31.51
CA LYS A 197 36.15 -9.97 -30.34
C LYS A 197 35.40 -10.41 -29.07
N PRO A 198 35.84 -10.00 -27.87
CA PRO A 198 35.03 -10.16 -26.65
C PRO A 198 33.65 -9.51 -26.76
N ASP A 199 33.50 -8.50 -27.63
CA ASP A 199 32.23 -7.83 -27.95
C ASP A 199 31.34 -8.63 -28.94
N GLY A 200 31.80 -9.80 -29.41
CA GLY A 200 31.09 -10.62 -30.40
C GLY A 200 31.15 -10.10 -31.83
N THR A 201 31.73 -8.93 -32.06
CA THR A 201 31.91 -8.33 -33.38
C THR A 201 33.22 -8.76 -34.04
N ARG A 202 33.30 -8.67 -35.37
CA ARG A 202 34.54 -8.88 -36.13
C ARG A 202 35.34 -7.58 -36.20
N SER A 203 36.67 -7.66 -36.25
CA SER A 203 37.50 -6.47 -36.52
C SER A 203 37.34 -6.01 -37.97
N ASP A 204 37.22 -4.69 -38.16
CA ASP A 204 37.11 -4.07 -39.48
C ASP A 204 38.38 -4.29 -40.32
N VAL A 205 39.52 -4.43 -39.66
CA VAL A 205 40.84 -4.66 -40.29
C VAL A 205 41.21 -6.14 -40.39
N TRP A 206 40.26 -7.06 -40.32
CA TRP A 206 40.55 -8.50 -40.38
C TRP A 206 41.09 -8.93 -41.76
N PRO A 207 42.29 -9.53 -41.84
CA PRO A 207 42.88 -9.98 -43.10
C PRO A 207 42.12 -11.19 -43.67
N VAL A 208 41.91 -11.22 -44.98
CA VAL A 208 41.23 -12.35 -45.65
C VAL A 208 42.10 -13.62 -45.58
N ASP A 209 43.40 -13.49 -45.84
CA ASP A 209 44.37 -14.59 -45.92
C ASP A 209 45.69 -14.21 -45.20
N LEU A 210 46.53 -15.20 -44.91
CA LEU A 210 47.83 -14.98 -44.24
C LEU A 210 48.77 -14.09 -45.07
N ARG A 211 48.69 -14.19 -46.40
CA ARG A 211 49.44 -13.31 -47.29
C ARG A 211 49.06 -11.84 -47.15
N SER A 212 47.76 -11.56 -46.98
CA SER A 212 47.27 -10.21 -46.71
C SER A 212 47.76 -9.71 -45.35
N LEU A 213 47.75 -10.57 -44.33
CA LEU A 213 48.29 -10.26 -43.00
C LEU A 213 49.80 -9.90 -43.07
N PHE A 214 50.60 -10.62 -43.86
CA PHE A 214 52.02 -10.32 -44.02
C PHE A 214 52.31 -9.07 -44.84
N ASN A 215 51.31 -8.50 -45.51
CA ASN A 215 51.42 -7.20 -46.18
C ASN A 215 50.98 -6.04 -45.29
N TYR A 216 50.47 -6.29 -44.08
CA TYR A 216 50.04 -5.21 -43.19
C TYR A 216 51.24 -4.40 -42.68
N ASP A 217 51.05 -3.08 -42.65
CA ASP A 217 51.98 -2.14 -42.02
C ASP A 217 51.97 -2.30 -40.49
N SER A 218 53.07 -1.90 -39.84
CA SER A 218 53.26 -1.96 -38.39
C SER A 218 52.10 -1.29 -37.63
N LEU A 219 51.58 -0.17 -38.16
CA LEU A 219 50.43 0.53 -37.58
C LEU A 219 49.14 -0.31 -37.64
N MET A 220 48.86 -0.95 -38.77
CA MET A 220 47.67 -1.79 -38.95
C MET A 220 47.70 -3.02 -38.03
N VAL A 221 48.87 -3.66 -37.89
CA VAL A 221 49.02 -4.81 -36.97
C VAL A 221 48.84 -4.38 -35.51
N ARG A 222 49.31 -3.19 -35.12
CA ARG A 222 49.06 -2.64 -33.77
C ARG A 222 47.59 -2.35 -33.50
N VAL A 223 46.87 -1.80 -34.49
CA VAL A 223 45.41 -1.61 -34.39
C VAL A 223 44.70 -2.96 -34.24
N LEU A 224 45.08 -3.95 -35.05
CA LEU A 224 44.54 -5.30 -34.97
C LEU A 224 44.79 -5.93 -33.59
N LEU A 225 46.01 -5.84 -33.04
CA LEU A 225 46.31 -6.34 -31.70
C LEU A 225 45.46 -5.65 -30.62
N ARG A 226 45.29 -4.32 -30.71
CA ARG A 226 44.48 -3.54 -29.77
C ARG A 226 43.01 -3.97 -29.80
N ASP A 227 42.47 -4.23 -30.98
CA ASP A 227 41.10 -4.70 -31.19
C ASP A 227 40.81 -6.04 -30.49
N TYR A 228 41.83 -6.89 -30.36
CA TYR A 228 41.76 -8.19 -29.66
C TYR A 228 42.31 -8.14 -28.23
N GLY A 229 42.64 -6.96 -27.70
CA GLY A 229 43.19 -6.79 -26.35
C GLY A 229 44.57 -7.41 -26.15
N LEU A 230 45.33 -7.61 -27.23
CA LEU A 230 46.69 -8.17 -27.19
C LEU A 230 47.72 -7.05 -27.02
N PHE A 231 48.76 -7.32 -26.22
CA PHE A 231 49.82 -6.35 -25.99
C PHE A 231 50.78 -6.24 -27.18
N ALA A 232 51.00 -5.01 -27.67
CA ALA A 232 51.89 -4.72 -28.78
C ALA A 232 53.37 -4.67 -28.35
N GLN A 233 54.23 -5.30 -29.13
CA GLN A 233 55.68 -5.25 -29.05
C GLN A 233 56.26 -4.17 -29.98
N ASP A 234 57.54 -3.87 -29.78
CA ASP A 234 58.24 -2.85 -30.57
C ASP A 234 58.44 -3.27 -32.03
N THR A 235 58.72 -4.56 -32.27
CA THR A 235 58.94 -5.12 -33.60
C THR A 235 57.65 -5.58 -34.27
N ARG A 236 57.57 -5.41 -35.59
CA ARG A 236 56.43 -5.82 -36.41
C ARG A 236 56.28 -7.34 -36.43
N GLU A 237 57.39 -8.05 -36.54
CA GLU A 237 57.46 -9.50 -36.57
C GLU A 237 56.99 -10.09 -35.25
N GLY A 238 57.36 -9.48 -34.12
CA GLY A 238 56.88 -9.86 -32.79
C GLY A 238 55.37 -9.69 -32.64
N ASN A 239 54.84 -8.57 -33.14
CA ASN A 239 53.41 -8.30 -33.20
C ASN A 239 52.64 -9.31 -34.05
N LEU A 240 53.15 -9.62 -35.25
CA LEU A 240 52.59 -10.64 -36.14
C LEU A 240 52.62 -12.03 -35.51
N ASN A 241 53.74 -12.42 -34.93
CA ASN A 241 53.89 -13.71 -34.23
C ASN A 241 52.88 -13.87 -33.10
N ARG A 242 52.67 -12.80 -32.32
CA ARG A 242 51.69 -12.82 -31.23
C ARG A 242 50.26 -12.93 -31.74
N PHE A 243 49.93 -12.22 -32.82
CA PHE A 243 48.62 -12.32 -33.46
C PHE A 243 48.41 -13.73 -34.05
N MET A 244 49.38 -14.28 -34.79
CA MET A 244 49.33 -15.63 -35.34
C MET A 244 49.11 -16.69 -34.25
N ALA A 245 49.84 -16.58 -33.12
CA ALA A 245 49.65 -17.45 -31.97
C ALA A 245 48.23 -17.35 -31.38
N HIS A 246 47.68 -16.14 -31.28
CA HIS A 246 46.29 -15.93 -30.82
C HIS A 246 45.25 -16.52 -31.78
N VAL A 247 45.53 -16.46 -33.09
CA VAL A 247 44.66 -16.97 -34.14
C VAL A 247 44.77 -18.50 -34.31
N GLY A 248 45.75 -19.13 -33.68
CA GLY A 248 45.94 -20.59 -33.69
C GLY A 248 46.81 -21.09 -34.83
N VAL A 249 47.54 -20.21 -35.51
CA VAL A 249 48.49 -20.59 -36.57
C VAL A 249 49.78 -21.11 -35.92
N PRO A 250 50.24 -22.34 -36.25
CA PRO A 250 51.27 -23.03 -35.47
C PRO A 250 52.70 -22.61 -35.79
N PHE A 251 52.93 -21.81 -36.84
CA PHE A 251 54.27 -21.42 -37.26
C PHE A 251 54.56 -19.96 -36.97
N GLN A 252 55.83 -19.67 -36.74
CA GLN A 252 56.33 -18.37 -36.31
C GLN A 252 57.28 -17.79 -37.35
N LEU A 253 57.25 -16.46 -37.54
CA LEU A 253 58.26 -15.75 -38.30
C LEU A 253 59.54 -15.66 -37.46
N VAL A 254 60.60 -16.28 -37.95
CA VAL A 254 61.95 -16.13 -37.39
C VAL A 254 62.60 -14.96 -38.10
N ALA A 255 62.95 -13.91 -37.36
CA ALA A 255 63.78 -12.84 -37.89
C ALA A 255 65.16 -13.44 -38.19
N VAL A 256 65.53 -13.53 -39.47
CA VAL A 256 66.90 -13.89 -39.83
C VAL A 256 67.77 -12.69 -39.48
N PRO A 257 68.70 -12.81 -38.52
CA PRO A 257 69.64 -11.72 -38.27
C PRO A 257 70.45 -11.55 -39.54
N ILE A 258 70.33 -10.37 -40.17
CA ILE A 258 71.23 -9.98 -41.25
C ILE A 258 72.57 -9.71 -40.55
N THR A 259 73.37 -10.76 -40.37
CA THR A 259 74.77 -10.60 -40.00
C THR A 259 75.44 -9.95 -41.20
N TYR A 260 75.51 -8.62 -41.18
CA TYR A 260 76.48 -7.90 -41.98
C TYR A 260 77.86 -8.35 -41.49
N GLU A 261 78.42 -9.38 -42.13
CA GLU A 261 79.83 -9.73 -42.06
C GLU A 261 80.65 -8.49 -42.50
N PRO A 262 81.30 -7.77 -41.58
CA PRO A 262 82.12 -6.62 -41.93
C PRO A 262 83.49 -7.14 -42.41
N GLY A 263 83.53 -7.73 -43.61
CA GLY A 263 84.74 -8.42 -44.08
C GLY A 263 84.91 -8.62 -45.58
N SER A 264 83.94 -8.29 -46.44
CA SER A 264 84.14 -8.32 -47.89
C SER A 264 84.69 -6.99 -48.39
N THR A 265 85.98 -6.75 -48.14
CA THR A 265 86.74 -5.73 -48.86
C THR A 265 86.73 -6.07 -50.35
N LEU A 266 86.03 -5.23 -51.10
CA LEU A 266 86.14 -5.13 -52.55
C LEU A 266 87.60 -4.79 -52.89
N THR A 267 88.40 -5.81 -53.20
CA THR A 267 89.67 -5.63 -53.92
C THR A 267 89.35 -5.19 -55.33
N SER A 268 89.40 -3.88 -55.54
CA SER A 268 89.35 -3.23 -56.85
C SER A 268 90.49 -3.75 -57.74
N PRO A 269 90.24 -4.14 -59.01
CA PRO A 269 91.29 -4.51 -59.95
C PRO A 269 91.75 -3.27 -60.71
N ILE A 270 92.57 -2.42 -60.09
CA ILE A 270 93.22 -1.31 -60.78
C ILE A 270 94.67 -1.17 -60.29
N GLU A 271 95.59 -1.18 -61.26
CA GLU A 271 97.01 -0.77 -61.22
C GLU A 271 98.02 -1.72 -60.59
N LEU A 272 98.80 -2.40 -61.46
CA LEU A 272 100.27 -2.35 -61.43
C LEU A 272 100.86 -2.83 -62.77
N LEU A 273 100.98 -1.87 -63.69
CA LEU A 273 101.98 -1.84 -64.75
C LEU A 273 103.19 -1.03 -64.24
N ARG A 274 104.41 -1.44 -64.63
CA ARG A 274 105.77 -1.00 -64.22
C ARG A 274 106.30 -1.76 -63.00
N THR A 275 107.44 -2.44 -63.09
CA THR A 275 108.74 -1.90 -63.55
C THR A 275 109.52 -2.89 -64.41
N ALA A 276 109.97 -2.42 -65.57
CA ALA A 276 111.35 -2.54 -66.04
C ALA A 276 112.00 -1.17 -65.87
#